data_AF-A0A6G1YYT8-F1
#
_entry.id   AF-A0A6G1YYT8-F1
#
_cell.length_a   1.000
_cell.length_b   1.000
_cell.length_c   1.000
_cell.angle_alpha   90.00
_cell.angle_beta   90.00
_cell.angle_gamma   90.00
#
_symmetry.space_group_name_H-M   'P 1'
#
loop_
_entity.id
_entity.type
_entity.pdbx_description
1 polymer ?
#
loop_
_entity_poly.entity_id
_entity_poly.type
_entity_poly.pdbx_seq_one_letter_code
_entity_poly.pdbx_strand_id
1 'polypeptide(L)' 'MNRVQTTVVDGLFAFLVGFLVGTATSGWRTGLRAGTTAAIASAVVTWVVYGVLEVETLVEETTIDTERIVGE' A
#
# COMPACT_ATOMS: atom_id res chain seq x y z
N MET A 1 9.30 2.02 12.18
CA MET A 1 9.48 2.71 10.88
C MET A 1 8.20 3.50 10.61
N ASN A 2 8.27 4.77 10.20
CA ASN A 2 7.06 5.56 9.95
C ASN A 2 6.29 4.97 8.74
N ARG A 3 4.95 4.90 8.79
CA ARG A 3 4.11 4.32 7.71
C ARG A 3 4.45 4.90 6.33
N VAL A 4 4.70 6.22 6.31
CA VAL A 4 5.12 6.95 5.09
C VAL A 4 6.45 6.42 4.53
N GLN A 5 7.41 6.07 5.38
CA GLN A 5 8.70 5.53 4.92
C GLN A 5 8.53 4.14 4.30
N THR A 6 7.69 3.28 4.89
CA THR A 6 7.42 1.94 4.33
C THR A 6 6.76 2.05 2.96
N THR A 7 5.72 2.89 2.81
CA THR A 7 5.03 3.10 1.53
C THR A 7 5.97 3.65 0.45
N VAL A 8 6.87 4.58 0.80
CA VAL A 8 7.85 5.14 -0.14
C VAL A 8 8.85 4.08 -0.58
N VAL A 9 9.36 3.26 0.34
CA VAL A 9 10.31 2.18 0.03
C VAL A 9 9.66 1.12 -0.86
N ASP A 10 8.45 0.67 -0.54
CA ASP A 10 7.71 -0.32 -1.33
C ASP A 10 7.37 0.20 -2.72
N GLY A 11 6.98 1.48 -2.83
CA GLY A 11 6.74 2.14 -4.11
C GLY A 11 8.00 2.23 -4.97
N LEU A 12 9.16 2.53 -4.36
CA LEU A 12 10.46 2.56 -5.04
C LEU A 12 10.87 1.17 -5.55
N PHE A 13 10.68 0.12 -4.75
CA PHE A 13 10.95 -1.24 -5.19
C PHE A 13 10.04 -1.66 -6.35
N ALA A 14 8.73 -1.40 -6.24
CA ALA A 14 7.79 -1.68 -7.32
C ALA A 14 8.13 -0.92 -8.60
N PHE A 15 8.54 0.34 -8.48
CA PHE A 15 9.04 1.14 -9.61
C PHE A 15 10.25 0.48 -10.27
N LEU A 16 11.27 0.14 -9.48
CA LEU A 16 12.52 -0.42 -10.00
C LEU A 16 12.30 -1.77 -10.70
N VAL A 17 11.45 -2.63 -10.14
CA VAL A 17 11.09 -3.91 -10.77
C VAL A 17 10.36 -3.68 -12.08
N GLY A 18 9.30 -2.86 -12.10
CA GLY A 18 8.56 -2.56 -13.32
C GLY A 18 9.43 -1.87 -14.37
N PHE A 19 10.35 -1.01 -13.94
CA PHE A 19 11.31 -0.32 -14.78
C PHE A 19 12.31 -1.29 -15.42
N LEU A 20 12.94 -2.15 -14.62
CA LEU A 20 13.89 -3.16 -15.11
C LEU A 20 13.24 -4.13 -16.09
N VAL A 21 12.04 -4.62 -15.77
CA VAL A 21 11.32 -5.54 -16.65
C VAL A 21 10.96 -4.84 -17.97
N GLY A 22 10.34 -3.65 -17.92
CA GLY A 22 9.93 -2.95 -19.13
C GLY A 22 11.10 -2.42 -19.97
N THR A 23 12.24 -2.10 -19.35
CA THR A 23 13.47 -1.74 -20.09
C THR A 23 14.10 -2.95 -20.77
N ALA A 24 14.17 -4.09 -20.08
CA ALA A 24 14.73 -5.32 -20.63
C ALA A 24 13.92 -5.88 -21.82
N THR A 25 12.59 -5.73 -21.82
CA THR A 25 11.75 -6.26 -22.90
C THR A 25 11.56 -5.30 -24.07
N SER A 26 11.47 -4.00 -23.80
CA SER A 26 10.84 -3.05 -24.75
C SER A 26 11.51 -1.69 -24.77
N GLY A 27 12.66 -1.54 -24.10
CA GLY A 27 13.48 -0.33 -24.08
C GLY A 27 13.10 0.70 -23.02
N TRP A 28 13.95 1.73 -22.89
CA TRP A 28 13.93 2.68 -21.77
C TRP A 28 12.59 3.39 -21.54
N ARG A 29 11.92 3.85 -22.62
CA ARG A 29 10.62 4.55 -22.53
C ARG A 29 9.51 3.64 -22.00
N THR A 30 9.53 2.37 -22.38
CA THR A 30 8.55 1.39 -21.91
C THR A 30 8.81 1.03 -20.46
N GLY A 31 10.08 0.88 -20.06
CA GLY A 31 10.46 0.72 -18.66
C GLY A 31 9.97 1.88 -17.78
N LEU A 32 10.16 3.14 -18.19
CA LEU A 32 9.67 4.29 -17.41
C LEU A 32 8.15 4.22 -17.17
N ARG A 33 7.37 3.87 -18.20
CA ARG A 33 5.92 3.70 -18.08
C ARG A 33 5.56 2.52 -17.19
N ALA A 34 6.17 1.35 -17.41
CA ALA A 34 5.91 0.16 -16.63
C ALA A 34 6.27 0.35 -15.14
N GLY A 35 7.41 0.97 -14.86
CA GLY A 35 7.85 1.32 -13.51
C GLY A 35 6.89 2.29 -12.82
N THR A 36 6.50 3.39 -13.48
CA THR A 36 5.53 4.33 -12.89
C THR A 36 4.18 3.67 -12.63
N THR A 37 3.71 2.82 -13.54
CA THR A 37 2.45 2.09 -13.38
C THR A 37 2.51 1.13 -12.18
N ALA A 38 3.62 0.41 -12.02
CA ALA A 38 3.86 -0.49 -10.89
C ALA A 38 3.95 0.26 -9.55
N ALA A 39 4.59 1.43 -9.54
CA ALA A 39 4.68 2.28 -8.35
C ALA A 39 3.30 2.79 -7.90
N ILE A 40 2.47 3.23 -8.85
CA ILE A 40 1.10 3.67 -8.58
C ILE A 40 0.26 2.50 -8.06
N ALA A 41 0.34 1.33 -8.71
CA ALA A 41 -0.38 0.14 -8.27
C ALA A 41 0.02 -0.26 -6.84
N SER A 42 1.32 -0.23 -6.53
CA SER A 42 1.84 -0.47 -5.17
C SER A 42 1.26 0.52 -4.16
N ALA A 43 1.28 1.83 -4.46
CA ALA A 43 0.71 2.85 -3.58
C ALA A 43 -0.80 2.64 -3.33
N VAL A 44 -1.56 2.24 -4.36
CA VAL A 44 -2.99 1.91 -4.22
C VAL A 44 -3.20 0.68 -3.34
N VAL A 45 -2.45 -0.40 -3.57
CA VAL A 45 -2.54 -1.62 -2.75
C VAL A 45 -2.20 -1.30 -1.29
N THR A 46 -1.13 -0.54 -1.06
CA THR A 46 -0.72 -0.14 0.29
C THR A 46 -1.80 0.72 0.96
N TRP A 47 -2.43 1.64 0.24
CA TRP A 47 -3.56 2.41 0.76
C TRP A 47 -4.77 1.53 1.10
N VAL A 48 -5.12 0.58 0.24
CA VAL A 48 -6.23 -0.36 0.50
C VAL A 48 -5.94 -1.24 1.71
N VAL A 49 -4.74 -1.82 1.81
CA VAL A 49 -4.36 -2.69 2.93
C VAL A 49 -4.38 -1.91 4.25
N TYR A 50 -3.77 -0.72 4.29
CA TYR A 50 -3.79 0.08 5.50
C TYR A 50 -5.18 0.63 5.83
N GLY A 51 -5.99 0.99 4.82
CA GLY A 51 -7.36 1.45 5.01
C GLY A 51 -8.27 0.35 5.56
N VAL A 52 -8.16 -0.88 5.06
CA VAL A 52 -8.91 -2.04 5.58
C VAL A 52 -8.50 -2.37 7.01
N LEU A 53 -7.19 -2.40 7.31
CA LEU A 53 -6.70 -2.68 8.65
C LEU A 53 -7.15 -1.60 9.66
N GLU A 54 -7.14 -0.32 9.28
CA GLU A 54 -7.68 0.75 10.14
C GLU A 54 -9.16 0.57 10.43
N VAL A 55 -9.97 0.17 9.43
CA VAL A 55 -11.40 -0.09 9.61
C VAL A 55 -11.64 -1.28 10.54
N GLU A 56 -10.91 -2.38 10.40
CA GLU A 56 -11.06 -3.54 11.29
C GLU A 56 -10.71 -3.19 12.73
N THR A 57 -9.63 -2.44 12.95
CA THR A 57 -9.23 -2.02 14.31
C THR A 57 -10.24 -1.08 14.97
N LEU A 58 -10.85 -0.17 14.21
CA LEU A 58 -11.87 0.75 14.73
C LEU A 58 -13.18 0.02 15.10
N VAL A 59 -13.55 -1.01 14.35
CA VAL A 59 -14.73 -1.84 14.64
C VAL A 59 -14.50 -2.65 15.93
N GLU A 60 -13.29 -3.18 16.13
CA GLU A 60 -12.95 -3.94 17.33
C GLU A 60 -12.99 -3.08 18.60
N GLU A 61 -12.40 -1.87 18.58
CA GLU A 61 -12.48 -0.93 19.71
C GLU A 61 -13.92 -0.52 20.03
N THR A 62 -14.74 -0.26 19.00
CA THR A 62 -16.15 0.15 19.21
C THR A 62 -16.98 -0.97 19.84
N THR A 63 -16.68 -2.23 19.52
CA THR A 63 -17.39 -3.39 20.07
C THR A 63 -17.06 -3.59 21.55
N ILE A 64 -15.79 -3.44 21.92
CA ILE A 64 -15.33 -3.56 23.32
C ILE A 64 -15.95 -2.46 24.21
N ASP A 65 -16.01 -1.22 23.73
CA ASP A 65 -16.62 -0.13 24.49
C ASP A 65 -18.13 -0.32 24.67
N THR A 66 -18.81 -0.88 23.67
CA THR A 66 -20.26 -1.17 23.77
C THR A 66 -20.54 -2.25 24.81
N GLU A 67 -19.76 -3.32 24.86
CA GLU A 67 -19.91 -4.38 25.88
C GLU A 67 -19.65 -3.86 27.30
N ARG A 68 -18.72 -2.91 27.45
CA ARG A 68 -18.44 -2.27 28.73
C ARG A 68 -19.59 -1.38 29.22
N ILE A 69 -20.24 -0.63 28.33
CA ILE A 69 -21.36 0.26 28.68
C ILE A 69 -22.64 -0.52 28.98
N VAL A 70 -22.87 -1.66 28.34
CA VAL A 70 -24.08 -2.49 28.55
C VAL A 70 -23.93 -3.44 29.76
N GLY A 71 -22.70 -3.68 30.22
CA GLY A 71 -22.39 -4.51 31.38
C GLY A 71 -22.45 -3.80 32.74
N GLU A 72 -22.63 -2.48 32.78
CA GLU A 72 -22.88 -1.67 33.99
C GLU A 72 -24.39 -1.41 34.19
#